data_AF-A0A5C7JW01-F1
#
_entry.id   AF-A0A5C7JW01-F1
#
_cell.length_a   1.000
_cell.length_b   1.000
_cell.length_c   1.000
_cell.angle_alpha   90.00
_cell.angle_beta   90.00
_cell.angle_gamma   90.00
#
_symmetry.space_group_name_H-M   'P 1'
#
loop_
_entity.id
_entity.type
_entity.pdbx_description
1 polymer ?
#
loop_
_entity_poly.entity_id
_entity_poly.type
_entity_poly.pdbx_seq_one_letter_code
_entity_poly.pdbx_strand_id
1 'polypeptide(L)'
;MKFNNVLFEMLNEEFANKKLLNAMIIKWFGPDATEEEKIEADNLLSKFFDIKNRLSLKSAEVKTFLNKFEGFDPQKIKEITTYTLPQVKFILNEFFDFEEDGFTDEMPEVLRGKDLPPTEDRIKASKSLWYTKNSNLIIEGDGFRVYKILNRRDSIAYGYYEGHVASSTPYKEYPNHMQWCTTRHIENSNLYGNYRSKNDGRTFYFVIDESKHPSKEPNTQVSQYYLSALQYSLQSPTKYRITSILNDGTDPVFTENEIYKIYPQLNGHLDKIVPVDYSQEELGVITDNLDKVDERDNNEYAFFKINTKLKKRYVDSGKSLTKAKSWDSMSSDLKTAYVDIITSVTNLYEKFGTKELLDIIKSSNEDFKKVDRRVKILGLPGFGSLLTKVMQTEFIADQRKSLTKDYISLFENRRTKKFGIFNKEMGEWLQRGGIQYSDLYTKIDDDVYLSDTGEAFVIEVYSITNTPDDKSFYVVIPVDDSINGYFVSAQKWKELQTKLHPEDGGEGEFEPEQDSDIQEKYKGV
;
A
#
# COMPACT_ATOMS: atom_id res chain seq x y z
N MET A 1 7.79 -48.32 19.54
CA MET A 1 8.94 -47.59 18.95
C MET A 1 10.15 -47.82 19.83
N LYS A 2 11.31 -48.22 19.27
CA LYS A 2 12.53 -48.45 20.07
C LYS A 2 13.27 -47.12 20.23
N PHE A 3 13.68 -46.77 21.45
CA PHE A 3 14.36 -45.53 21.82
C PHE A 3 15.54 -45.16 20.89
N ASN A 4 16.30 -46.17 20.44
CA ASN A 4 17.43 -45.98 19.52
C ASN A 4 17.03 -45.47 18.13
N ASN A 5 15.81 -45.75 17.65
CA ASN A 5 15.35 -45.25 16.35
C ASN A 5 14.99 -43.76 16.44
N VAL A 6 14.39 -43.34 17.56
CA VAL A 6 14.08 -41.94 17.82
C VAL A 6 15.37 -41.12 17.94
N LEU A 7 16.37 -41.64 18.65
CA LEU A 7 17.67 -40.97 18.81
C LEU A 7 18.44 -40.83 17.48
N PHE A 8 18.35 -41.83 16.61
CA PHE A 8 18.97 -41.81 15.28
C PHE A 8 18.25 -40.85 14.31
N GLU A 9 16.92 -40.79 14.36
CA GLU A 9 16.12 -39.82 13.59
C GLU A 9 16.42 -38.38 14.03
N MET A 10 16.48 -38.12 15.34
CA MET A 10 16.86 -36.82 15.89
C MET A 10 18.28 -36.38 15.47
N LEU A 11 19.27 -37.28 15.52
CA LEU A 11 20.64 -36.97 15.11
C LEU A 11 20.77 -36.69 13.60
N ASN A 12 20.01 -37.42 12.77
CA ASN A 12 19.99 -37.18 11.33
C ASN A 12 19.31 -35.85 10.97
N GLU A 13 18.23 -35.50 11.68
CA GLU A 13 17.54 -34.22 11.53
C GLU A 13 18.45 -33.05 11.94
N GLU A 14 19.16 -33.18 13.06
CA GLU A 14 20.13 -32.17 13.52
C GLU A 14 21.30 -32.00 12.53
N PHE A 15 21.82 -33.10 11.98
CA PHE A 15 22.90 -33.06 10.99
C PHE A 15 22.44 -32.45 9.65
N ALA A 16 21.24 -32.79 9.20
CA ALA A 16 20.63 -32.20 8.00
C ALA A 16 20.41 -30.68 8.16
N ASN A 17 19.94 -30.25 9.34
CA ASN A 17 19.72 -28.84 9.67
C ASN A 17 21.03 -28.05 9.70
N LYS A 18 22.11 -28.59 10.31
CA LYS A 18 23.45 -27.97 10.30
C LYS A 18 24.02 -27.83 8.89
N LYS A 19 23.84 -28.84 8.03
CA LYS A 19 24.29 -28.78 6.64
C LYS A 19 23.53 -27.73 5.83
N LEU A 20 22.21 -27.65 6.03
CA LEU A 20 21.37 -26.63 5.39
C LEU A 20 21.76 -25.22 5.87
N LEU A 21 21.95 -25.02 7.17
CA LEU A 21 22.38 -23.76 7.75
C LEU A 21 23.70 -23.28 7.13
N ASN A 22 24.72 -24.15 7.09
CA ASN A 22 26.00 -23.81 6.47
C ASN A 22 25.85 -23.44 4.97
N ALA A 23 24.99 -24.17 4.24
CA ALA A 23 24.73 -23.84 2.84
C ALA A 23 24.04 -22.46 2.69
N MET A 24 23.13 -22.10 3.59
CA MET A 24 22.46 -20.80 3.58
C MET A 24 23.39 -19.65 4.00
N ILE A 25 24.25 -19.86 5.00
CA ILE A 25 25.30 -18.90 5.38
C ILE A 25 26.16 -18.55 4.16
N ILE A 26 26.68 -19.57 3.47
CA ILE A 26 27.51 -19.37 2.28
C ILE A 26 26.73 -18.66 1.18
N LYS A 27 25.46 -19.01 0.97
CA LYS A 27 24.63 -18.41 -0.09
C LYS A 27 24.30 -16.94 0.19
N TRP A 28 24.00 -16.60 1.44
CA TRP A 28 23.49 -15.27 1.81
C TRP A 28 24.59 -14.28 2.15
N PHE A 29 25.67 -14.75 2.79
CA PHE A 29 26.73 -13.91 3.33
C PHE A 29 28.12 -14.24 2.77
N GLY A 30 28.27 -15.39 2.10
CA GLY A 30 29.54 -15.85 1.54
C GLY A 30 30.33 -16.78 2.46
N PRO A 31 31.50 -17.28 2.00
CA PRO A 31 32.30 -18.26 2.74
C PRO A 31 32.95 -17.70 4.02
N ASP A 32 33.18 -16.39 4.07
CA ASP A 32 33.88 -15.70 5.17
C ASP A 32 32.91 -14.93 6.10
N ALA A 33 31.67 -15.41 6.23
CA ALA A 33 30.64 -14.78 7.06
C ALA A 33 31.08 -14.62 8.53
N THR A 34 30.79 -13.46 9.10
CA THR A 34 31.01 -13.13 10.51
C THR A 34 30.13 -13.97 11.45
N GLU A 35 30.45 -14.01 12.75
CA GLU A 35 29.59 -14.71 13.72
C GLU A 35 28.19 -14.11 13.82
N GLU A 36 28.07 -12.78 13.66
CA GLU A 36 26.78 -12.08 13.64
C GLU A 36 25.92 -12.53 12.43
N GLU A 37 26.51 -12.61 11.24
CA GLU A 37 25.83 -13.09 10.02
C GLU A 37 25.43 -14.57 10.11
N LYS A 38 26.23 -15.39 10.81
CA LYS A 38 25.88 -16.81 11.07
C LYS A 38 24.67 -16.91 11.99
N ILE A 39 24.61 -16.09 13.05
CA ILE A 39 23.46 -16.00 13.95
C ILE A 39 22.23 -15.49 13.17
N GLU A 40 22.40 -14.50 12.30
CA GLU A 40 21.32 -13.99 11.45
C GLU A 40 20.78 -15.09 10.52
N ALA A 41 21.66 -15.84 9.86
CA ALA A 41 21.26 -16.95 8.99
C ALA A 41 20.44 -18.01 9.73
N ASP A 42 20.85 -18.37 10.95
CA ASP A 42 20.15 -19.34 11.80
C ASP A 42 18.76 -18.85 12.22
N ASN A 43 18.66 -17.56 12.57
CA ASN A 43 17.40 -16.91 12.91
C ASN A 43 16.43 -16.89 11.71
N LEU A 44 16.92 -16.47 10.53
CA LEU A 44 16.13 -16.45 9.30
C LEU A 44 15.65 -17.86 8.92
N LEU A 45 16.52 -18.87 9.04
CA LEU A 45 16.20 -20.26 8.75
C LEU A 45 15.13 -20.81 9.70
N SER A 46 15.30 -20.57 11.00
CA SER A 46 14.35 -20.98 12.04
C SER A 46 12.97 -20.38 11.80
N LYS A 47 12.89 -19.05 11.62
CA LYS A 47 11.64 -18.33 11.32
C LYS A 47 10.98 -18.81 10.04
N PHE A 48 11.76 -19.14 9.01
CA PHE A 48 11.22 -19.69 7.78
C PHE A 48 10.53 -21.04 8.02
N PHE A 49 11.15 -21.93 8.80
CA PHE A 49 10.53 -23.21 9.13
C PHE A 49 9.24 -23.05 9.95
N ASP A 50 9.15 -22.04 10.81
CA ASP A 50 7.93 -21.72 11.55
C ASP A 50 6.76 -21.35 10.62
N ILE A 51 7.03 -20.61 9.54
CA ILE A 51 5.98 -20.18 8.60
C ILE A 51 5.81 -21.09 7.39
N LYS A 52 6.73 -22.02 7.13
CA LYS A 52 6.77 -22.85 5.91
C LYS A 52 5.42 -23.49 5.55
N ASN A 53 4.69 -23.95 6.56
CA ASN A 53 3.39 -24.59 6.36
C ASN A 53 2.25 -23.60 6.06
N ARG A 54 2.41 -22.34 6.46
CA ARG A 54 1.49 -21.23 6.18
C ARG A 54 1.71 -20.61 4.79
N LEU A 55 2.88 -20.83 4.17
CA LEU A 55 3.18 -20.36 2.82
C LEU A 55 2.25 -21.05 1.80
N SER A 56 1.25 -20.32 1.35
CA SER A 56 0.22 -20.76 0.41
C SER A 56 0.06 -19.72 -0.68
N LEU A 57 -0.09 -20.14 -1.95
CA LEU A 57 -0.31 -19.23 -3.08
C LEU A 57 -1.60 -18.40 -2.96
N LYS A 58 -2.50 -18.80 -2.05
CA LYS A 58 -3.72 -18.04 -1.75
C LYS A 58 -3.51 -16.97 -0.67
N SER A 59 -2.42 -17.04 0.10
CA SER A 59 -2.16 -16.10 1.20
C SER A 59 -1.73 -14.74 0.67
N ALA A 60 -2.10 -13.68 1.38
CA ALA A 60 -1.80 -12.31 0.97
C ALA A 60 -0.30 -12.01 0.99
N GLU A 61 0.41 -12.57 1.96
CA GLU A 61 1.86 -12.47 2.15
C GLU A 61 2.60 -13.04 0.94
N VAL A 62 2.20 -14.25 0.51
CA VAL A 62 2.81 -14.91 -0.67
C VAL A 62 2.44 -14.17 -1.96
N LYS A 63 1.19 -13.72 -2.11
CA LYS A 63 0.80 -12.89 -3.26
C LYS A 63 1.65 -11.62 -3.36
N THR A 64 1.89 -10.95 -2.24
CA THR A 64 2.74 -9.75 -2.16
C THR A 64 4.17 -10.05 -2.57
N PHE A 65 4.74 -11.13 -2.04
CA PHE A 65 6.08 -11.57 -2.39
C PHE A 65 6.21 -11.87 -3.89
N LEU A 66 5.29 -12.64 -4.47
CA LEU A 66 5.32 -12.98 -5.90
C LEU A 66 5.11 -11.76 -6.80
N ASN A 67 4.32 -10.78 -6.37
CA ASN A 67 4.19 -9.51 -7.06
C ASN A 67 5.47 -8.67 -7.00
N LYS A 68 6.21 -8.69 -5.89
CA LYS A 68 7.50 -7.97 -5.75
C LYS A 68 8.61 -8.66 -6.55
N PHE A 69 8.62 -9.98 -6.59
CA PHE A 69 9.65 -10.80 -7.23
C PHE A 69 9.04 -11.66 -8.35
N GLU A 70 8.64 -11.01 -9.46
CA GLU A 70 7.92 -11.62 -10.59
C GLU A 70 8.66 -12.84 -11.23
N GLY A 71 9.98 -12.95 -11.04
CA GLY A 71 10.79 -14.08 -11.52
C GLY A 71 10.90 -15.27 -10.57
N PHE A 72 10.29 -15.22 -9.38
CA PHE A 72 10.35 -16.32 -8.41
C PHE A 72 9.37 -17.45 -8.79
N ASP A 73 9.84 -18.70 -8.80
CA ASP A 73 9.01 -19.87 -9.09
C ASP A 73 8.01 -20.16 -7.95
N PRO A 74 6.70 -19.99 -8.16
CA PRO A 74 5.70 -20.17 -7.09
C PRO A 74 5.67 -21.58 -6.51
N GLN A 75 6.08 -22.61 -7.26
CA GLN A 75 6.11 -23.99 -6.77
C GLN A 75 7.17 -24.19 -5.68
N LYS A 76 8.18 -23.32 -5.65
CA LYS A 76 9.32 -23.37 -4.74
C LYS A 76 9.15 -22.49 -3.50
N ILE A 77 7.96 -21.94 -3.26
CA ILE A 77 7.70 -21.04 -2.12
C ILE A 77 8.01 -21.68 -0.76
N LYS A 78 8.02 -23.02 -0.66
CA LYS A 78 8.36 -23.74 0.58
C LYS A 78 9.83 -24.18 0.67
N GLU A 79 10.64 -23.87 -0.34
CA GLU A 79 12.03 -24.30 -0.48
C GLU A 79 13.00 -23.14 -0.17
N ILE A 80 13.42 -23.01 1.08
CA ILE A 80 14.31 -21.92 1.52
C ILE A 80 15.60 -21.78 0.70
N THR A 81 16.12 -22.90 0.19
CA THR A 81 17.34 -22.94 -0.63
C THR A 81 17.22 -22.16 -1.94
N THR A 82 16.02 -21.76 -2.34
CA THR A 82 15.76 -21.03 -3.58
C THR A 82 15.80 -19.51 -3.38
N TYR A 83 15.57 -19.04 -2.15
CA TYR A 83 15.52 -17.63 -1.80
C TYR A 83 16.90 -16.97 -1.77
N THR A 84 17.00 -15.75 -2.31
CA THR A 84 18.10 -14.83 -2.01
C THR A 84 17.91 -14.21 -0.62
N LEU A 85 18.96 -13.59 -0.07
CA LEU A 85 18.87 -12.92 1.23
C LEU A 85 17.78 -11.81 1.27
N PRO A 86 17.68 -10.91 0.27
CA PRO A 86 16.58 -9.93 0.24
C PRO A 86 15.19 -10.58 0.14
N GLN A 87 15.06 -11.69 -0.59
CA GLN A 87 13.79 -12.40 -0.74
C GLN A 87 13.35 -13.06 0.57
N VAL A 88 14.26 -13.75 1.29
CA VAL A 88 13.91 -14.41 2.55
C VAL A 88 13.55 -13.38 3.62
N LYS A 89 14.29 -12.26 3.71
CA LYS A 89 13.94 -11.15 4.60
C LYS A 89 12.56 -10.58 4.27
N PHE A 90 12.27 -10.33 3.00
CA PHE A 90 10.98 -9.79 2.58
C PHE A 90 9.81 -10.72 2.94
N ILE A 91 9.88 -12.02 2.60
CA ILE A 91 8.75 -12.92 2.88
C ILE A 91 8.55 -13.08 4.38
N LEU A 92 9.62 -13.15 5.17
CA LEU A 92 9.50 -13.27 6.62
C LEU A 92 8.89 -12.00 7.24
N ASN A 93 9.24 -10.81 6.74
CA ASN A 93 8.66 -9.52 7.16
C ASN A 93 7.13 -9.43 6.93
N GLU A 94 6.55 -10.27 6.08
CA GLU A 94 5.09 -10.33 5.92
C GLU A 94 4.40 -11.14 7.03
N PHE A 95 5.13 -12.02 7.73
CA PHE A 95 4.56 -12.92 8.75
C PHE A 95 4.95 -12.54 10.18
N PHE A 96 6.12 -11.94 10.32
CA PHE A 96 6.61 -11.44 11.58
C PHE A 96 6.74 -9.94 11.45
N ASP A 97 6.33 -9.21 12.48
CA ASP A 97 6.94 -7.91 12.74
C ASP A 97 8.40 -8.20 13.08
N PHE A 98 9.23 -8.29 12.04
CA PHE A 98 10.60 -7.87 12.22
C PHE A 98 10.44 -6.41 12.61
N GLU A 99 10.53 -6.09 13.90
CA GLU A 99 11.53 -5.08 14.20
C GLU A 99 12.77 -5.58 13.46
N GLU A 100 12.99 -5.09 12.23
CA GLU A 100 14.33 -5.16 11.63
C GLU A 100 15.24 -4.76 12.78
N ASP A 101 16.25 -5.54 13.12
CA ASP A 101 16.93 -5.56 14.42
C ASP A 101 17.11 -4.18 15.12
N GLY A 102 16.06 -3.62 15.74
CA GLY A 102 16.01 -2.20 16.12
C GLY A 102 16.17 -1.15 14.99
N PHE A 103 16.28 -1.57 13.71
CA PHE A 103 16.31 -0.77 12.50
C PHE A 103 14.92 -0.17 12.20
N THR A 104 14.81 1.16 12.28
CA THR A 104 13.65 1.89 11.75
C THR A 104 14.11 3.04 10.87
N ASP A 105 13.82 2.91 9.58
CA ASP A 105 13.98 3.98 8.59
C ASP A 105 12.81 4.96 8.59
N GLU A 106 11.84 4.77 9.49
CA GLU A 106 10.71 5.66 9.57
C GLU A 106 11.11 6.98 10.21
N MET A 107 11.28 7.99 9.35
CA MET A 107 11.40 9.37 9.79
C MET A 107 10.21 9.71 10.72
N PRO A 108 10.45 10.15 11.97
CA PRO A 108 9.38 10.59 12.86
C PRO A 108 8.47 11.62 12.22
N GLU A 109 7.15 11.49 12.39
CA GLU A 109 6.14 12.34 11.72
C GLU A 109 6.39 13.84 11.95
N VAL A 110 6.76 14.21 13.18
CA VAL A 110 7.06 15.59 13.57
C VAL A 110 8.24 16.21 12.77
N LEU A 111 9.12 15.38 12.22
CA LEU A 111 10.26 15.79 11.39
C LEU A 111 9.94 15.82 9.89
N ARG A 112 8.73 15.41 9.48
CA ARG A 112 8.32 15.36 8.07
C ARG A 112 7.77 16.71 7.63
N GLY A 113 8.45 17.33 6.67
CA GLY A 113 8.00 18.59 6.05
C GLY A 113 9.18 19.51 5.76
N LYS A 114 8.92 20.59 5.04
CA LYS A 114 9.92 21.56 4.59
C LYS A 114 9.98 22.78 5.52
N ASP A 115 11.18 23.31 5.75
CA ASP A 115 11.43 24.55 6.50
C ASP A 115 10.75 24.56 7.89
N LEU A 116 10.66 23.40 8.54
CA LEU A 116 10.00 23.28 9.83
C LEU A 116 10.88 23.85 10.95
N PRO A 117 10.39 24.79 11.77
CA PRO A 117 11.18 25.36 12.86
C PRO A 117 11.40 24.34 13.98
N PRO A 118 12.48 24.47 14.77
CA PRO A 118 12.72 23.62 15.93
C PRO A 118 11.59 23.75 16.97
N THR A 119 11.11 22.62 17.46
CA THR A 119 10.20 22.50 18.62
C THR A 119 10.73 21.42 19.56
N GLU A 120 10.25 21.38 20.80
CA GLU A 120 10.67 20.34 21.77
C GLU A 120 10.43 18.93 21.23
N ASP A 121 9.27 18.68 20.60
CA ASP A 121 8.95 17.39 20.00
C ASP A 121 9.89 17.03 18.84
N ARG A 122 10.27 18.00 18.00
CA ARG A 122 11.26 17.78 16.92
C ARG A 122 12.64 17.51 17.46
N ILE A 123 13.07 18.26 18.48
CA ILE A 123 14.38 18.05 19.13
C ILE A 123 14.41 16.65 19.76
N LYS A 124 13.34 16.23 20.44
CA LYS A 124 13.22 14.90 21.04
C LYS A 124 13.24 13.80 19.98
N ALA A 125 12.46 13.94 18.91
CA ALA A 125 12.42 12.98 17.81
C ALA A 125 13.77 12.90 17.07
N SER A 126 14.41 14.04 16.83
CA SER A 126 15.75 14.12 16.24
C SER A 126 16.79 13.47 17.14
N LYS A 127 16.72 13.69 18.46
CA LYS A 127 17.58 13.03 19.44
C LYS A 127 17.45 11.52 19.29
N SER A 128 16.23 10.98 19.26
CA SER A 128 16.00 9.55 19.09
C SER A 128 16.73 8.96 17.88
N LEU A 129 16.80 9.66 16.74
CA LEU A 129 17.53 9.18 15.55
C LEU A 129 19.01 8.87 15.81
N TRP A 130 19.67 9.59 16.72
CA TRP A 130 21.06 9.36 17.11
C TRP A 130 21.27 8.11 17.98
N TYR A 131 20.19 7.53 18.51
CA TYR A 131 20.21 6.33 19.35
C TYR A 131 19.49 5.15 18.71
N THR A 132 18.79 5.40 17.60
CA THR A 132 18.05 4.41 16.84
C THR A 132 18.98 3.70 15.87
N LYS A 133 18.83 2.39 15.72
CA LYS A 133 19.42 1.68 14.59
C LYS A 133 18.54 1.99 13.37
N ASN A 134 19.14 2.32 12.24
CA ASN A 134 18.43 2.61 10.98
C ASN A 134 19.40 2.35 9.83
N SER A 135 18.93 2.34 8.59
CA SER A 135 19.74 2.04 7.39
C SER A 135 20.94 2.97 7.20
N ASN A 136 20.97 4.12 7.86
CA ASN A 136 22.14 4.99 7.87
C ASN A 136 23.24 4.46 8.82
N LEU A 137 22.92 3.67 9.86
CA LEU A 137 23.91 3.13 10.81
C LEU A 137 24.87 2.14 10.12
N ILE A 138 26.17 2.44 10.15
CA ILE A 138 27.23 1.61 9.53
C ILE A 138 28.27 1.06 10.51
N ILE A 139 28.36 1.67 11.69
CA ILE A 139 29.24 1.24 12.79
C ILE A 139 28.47 1.42 14.08
N GLU A 140 28.39 0.35 14.88
CA GLU A 140 27.80 0.35 16.20
C GLU A 140 28.80 -0.20 17.21
N GLY A 141 28.91 0.46 18.34
CA GLY A 141 29.66 0.03 19.51
C GLY A 141 29.01 0.56 20.78
N ASP A 142 29.58 0.21 21.94
CA ASP A 142 29.05 0.66 23.23
C ASP A 142 29.12 2.19 23.35
N GLY A 143 27.94 2.83 23.31
CA GLY A 143 27.81 4.29 23.31
C GLY A 143 28.43 5.00 22.10
N PHE A 144 28.77 4.28 21.03
CA PHE A 144 29.42 4.84 19.83
C PHE A 144 28.70 4.43 18.57
N ARG A 145 28.30 5.39 17.73
CA ARG A 145 27.58 5.10 16.47
C ARG A 145 28.03 6.01 15.34
N VAL A 146 28.04 5.46 14.13
CA VAL A 146 28.33 6.21 12.90
C VAL A 146 27.23 5.98 11.88
N TYR A 147 26.64 7.08 11.40
CA TYR A 147 25.53 7.10 10.46
C TYR A 147 25.97 7.70 9.12
N LYS A 148 25.84 6.96 8.03
CA LYS A 148 26.08 7.40 6.65
C LYS A 148 24.89 8.21 6.14
N ILE A 149 25.08 9.51 5.92
CA ILE A 149 23.98 10.43 5.57
C ILE A 149 23.94 10.68 4.06
N LEU A 150 23.00 10.02 3.38
CA LEU A 150 22.93 9.98 1.92
C LEU A 150 22.02 11.04 1.28
N ASN A 151 21.26 11.78 2.07
CA ASN A 151 20.39 12.81 1.52
C ASN A 151 20.22 14.00 2.48
N ARG A 152 19.74 15.12 1.94
CA ARG A 152 19.54 16.37 2.68
C ARG A 152 18.48 16.24 3.78
N ARG A 153 17.44 15.43 3.56
CA ARG A 153 16.36 15.23 4.53
C ARG A 153 16.90 14.65 5.83
N ASP A 154 17.65 13.57 5.73
CA ASP A 154 18.21 12.89 6.90
C ASP A 154 19.20 13.80 7.61
N SER A 155 20.05 14.53 6.85
CA SER A 155 20.93 15.55 7.41
C SER A 155 20.18 16.58 8.26
N ILE A 156 19.04 17.09 7.78
CA ILE A 156 18.17 18.02 8.52
C ILE A 156 17.54 17.35 9.75
N ALA A 157 17.08 16.11 9.60
CA ALA A 157 16.41 15.38 10.67
C ALA A 157 17.31 15.15 11.89
N TYR A 158 18.58 14.80 11.67
CA TYR A 158 19.59 14.72 12.74
C TYR A 158 19.96 16.10 13.31
N GLY A 159 19.75 17.16 12.51
CA GLY A 159 20.11 18.54 12.80
C GLY A 159 19.37 19.22 13.93
N TYR A 160 18.11 18.86 14.21
CA TYR A 160 17.36 19.54 15.28
C TYR A 160 17.99 19.29 16.66
N TYR A 161 18.44 18.06 16.94
CA TYR A 161 19.14 17.75 18.18
C TYR A 161 20.56 18.33 18.18
N GLU A 162 21.30 18.19 17.09
CA GLU A 162 22.64 18.78 16.95
C GLU A 162 22.62 20.31 17.21
N GLY A 163 21.72 21.05 16.56
CA GLY A 163 21.56 22.49 16.77
C GLY A 163 21.14 22.86 18.20
N HIS A 164 20.32 22.03 18.86
CA HIS A 164 19.97 22.20 20.27
C HIS A 164 21.20 22.02 21.19
N VAL A 165 22.01 20.98 20.93
CA VAL A 165 23.25 20.74 21.69
C VAL A 165 24.24 21.87 21.48
N ALA A 166 24.49 22.29 20.23
CA ALA A 166 25.38 23.40 19.92
C ALA A 166 24.97 24.71 20.62
N SER A 167 23.67 24.94 20.79
CA SER A 167 23.11 26.12 21.48
C SER A 167 23.02 25.98 23.00
N SER A 168 23.53 24.88 23.58
CA SER A 168 23.50 24.59 25.01
C SER A 168 24.87 24.79 25.67
N THR A 169 24.90 24.99 26.99
CA THR A 169 26.16 25.01 27.76
C THR A 169 26.82 23.62 27.71
N PRO A 170 28.15 23.51 27.52
CA PRO A 170 29.14 24.60 27.49
C PRO A 170 29.33 25.26 26.11
N TYR A 171 28.84 24.66 25.03
CA TYR A 171 29.18 25.06 23.67
C TYR A 171 28.71 26.46 23.29
N LYS A 172 27.56 26.91 23.81
CA LYS A 172 27.05 28.27 23.56
C LYS A 172 27.97 29.39 24.05
N GLU A 173 28.90 29.08 24.95
CA GLU A 173 29.85 30.04 25.53
C GLU A 173 31.10 30.19 24.64
N TYR A 174 31.28 29.32 23.65
CA TYR A 174 32.39 29.39 22.71
C TYR A 174 32.11 30.42 21.61
N PRO A 175 33.09 31.29 21.27
CA PRO A 175 32.96 32.21 20.14
C PRO A 175 32.73 31.45 18.83
N ASN A 176 31.86 31.99 17.97
CA ASN A 176 31.57 31.47 16.64
C ASN A 176 30.94 30.07 16.60
N HIS A 177 30.41 29.55 17.71
CA HIS A 177 29.67 28.28 17.67
C HIS A 177 28.42 28.43 16.78
N MET A 178 28.14 27.43 15.95
CA MET A 178 26.98 27.47 15.06
C MET A 178 26.56 26.08 14.60
N GLN A 179 25.24 25.90 14.41
CA GLN A 179 24.69 24.68 13.80
C GLN A 179 25.39 24.37 12.46
N TRP A 180 25.66 23.09 12.20
CA TRP A 180 26.25 22.65 10.93
C TRP A 180 25.45 23.13 9.73
N CYS A 181 26.12 23.69 8.73
CA CYS A 181 25.45 24.26 7.56
C CYS A 181 24.66 23.21 6.75
N THR A 182 24.99 21.93 6.86
CA THR A 182 24.31 20.82 6.19
C THR A 182 23.05 20.33 6.92
N THR A 183 22.88 20.69 8.19
CA THR A 183 21.78 20.20 9.05
C THR A 183 20.67 21.23 9.28
N ARG A 184 20.84 22.45 8.76
CA ARG A 184 19.86 23.54 8.88
C ARG A 184 18.54 23.22 8.20
N HIS A 185 17.44 23.47 8.89
CA HIS A 185 16.08 23.18 8.39
C HIS A 185 15.62 24.11 7.28
N ILE A 186 16.12 25.35 7.23
CA ILE A 186 15.76 26.34 6.19
C ILE A 186 16.57 26.05 4.92
N GLU A 187 15.88 25.68 3.85
CA GLU A 187 16.47 25.25 2.57
C GLU A 187 17.50 26.25 2.03
N ASN A 188 17.17 27.54 2.01
CA ASN A 188 18.06 28.58 1.47
C ASN A 188 19.35 28.78 2.27
N SER A 189 19.40 28.28 3.51
CA SER A 189 20.57 28.36 4.39
C SER A 189 21.32 27.04 4.51
N ASN A 190 20.76 25.95 3.94
CA ASN A 190 21.31 24.60 4.01
C ASN A 190 22.31 24.37 2.87
N LEU A 191 23.54 24.00 3.22
CA LEU A 191 24.65 23.84 2.28
C LEU A 191 24.94 22.37 1.92
N TYR A 192 24.05 21.41 2.25
CA TYR A 192 24.25 19.98 1.94
C TYR A 192 24.56 19.77 0.46
N GLY A 193 23.71 20.31 -0.41
CA GLY A 193 23.91 20.23 -1.85
C GLY A 193 25.18 20.93 -2.33
N ASN A 194 25.59 22.02 -1.70
CA ASN A 194 26.81 22.73 -2.10
C ASN A 194 28.06 21.88 -1.84
N TYR A 195 28.16 21.27 -0.66
CA TYR A 195 29.30 20.41 -0.32
C TYR A 195 29.28 19.06 -1.05
N ARG A 196 28.10 18.56 -1.47
CA ARG A 196 27.96 17.35 -2.28
C ARG A 196 28.22 17.60 -3.78
N SER A 197 27.69 18.69 -4.35
CA SER A 197 27.53 18.88 -5.80
C SER A 197 28.72 19.46 -6.54
N LYS A 198 29.54 20.30 -5.89
CA LYS A 198 30.65 20.98 -6.58
C LYS A 198 31.85 21.14 -5.66
N ASN A 199 32.99 20.70 -6.17
CA ASN A 199 34.36 20.97 -5.73
C ASN A 199 34.92 20.23 -4.51
N ASP A 200 34.15 19.62 -3.60
CA ASP A 200 34.74 18.86 -2.47
C ASP A 200 34.38 17.35 -2.43
N GLY A 201 33.36 16.94 -3.19
CA GLY A 201 32.90 15.55 -3.29
C GLY A 201 32.68 14.89 -1.93
N ARG A 202 32.15 15.64 -0.95
CA ARG A 202 32.12 15.18 0.44
C ARG A 202 31.06 14.12 0.64
N THR A 203 31.35 13.05 1.36
CA THR A 203 30.35 12.11 1.88
C THR A 203 30.27 12.28 3.38
N PHE A 204 29.06 12.45 3.92
CA PHE A 204 28.83 12.79 5.32
C PHE A 204 28.54 11.55 6.18
N TYR A 205 29.23 11.47 7.30
CA TYR A 205 29.09 10.44 8.32
C TYR A 205 28.90 11.11 9.68
N PHE A 206 27.71 10.99 10.25
CA PHE A 206 27.37 11.57 11.54
C PHE A 206 27.76 10.62 12.66
N VAL A 207 28.56 11.12 13.59
CA VAL A 207 29.15 10.37 14.70
C VAL A 207 28.55 10.84 16.00
N ILE A 208 28.16 9.90 16.85
CA ILE A 208 27.86 10.15 18.26
C ILE A 208 28.77 9.28 19.12
N ASP A 209 29.41 9.90 20.12
CA ASP A 209 30.17 9.21 21.15
C ASP A 209 29.69 9.64 22.54
N GLU A 210 28.83 8.82 23.15
CA GLU A 210 28.20 9.08 24.42
C GLU A 210 29.20 9.19 25.60
N SER A 211 30.43 8.73 25.46
CA SER A 211 31.49 8.93 26.47
C SER A 211 31.95 10.39 26.52
N LYS A 212 31.82 11.11 25.41
CA LYS A 212 32.23 12.52 25.27
C LYS A 212 31.13 13.52 25.59
N HIS A 213 29.93 13.08 26.00
CA HIS A 213 28.85 13.98 26.39
C HIS A 213 29.33 14.95 27.51
N PRO A 214 29.00 16.25 27.50
CA PRO A 214 29.50 17.23 28.49
C PRO A 214 29.26 16.88 29.96
N SER A 215 28.22 16.10 30.25
CA SER A 215 27.94 15.61 31.61
C SER A 215 28.91 14.52 32.09
N LYS A 216 29.65 13.89 31.18
CA LYS A 216 30.64 12.85 31.45
C LYS A 216 32.07 13.35 31.21
N GLU A 217 32.25 14.21 30.21
CA GLU A 217 33.54 14.83 29.86
C GLU A 217 33.41 16.37 29.88
N PRO A 218 33.80 17.04 30.97
CA PRO A 218 33.66 18.49 31.09
C PRO A 218 34.68 19.27 30.24
N ASN A 219 35.79 18.65 29.80
CA ASN A 219 36.78 19.33 28.96
C ASN A 219 36.25 19.50 27.53
N THR A 220 35.90 20.73 27.15
CA THR A 220 35.34 21.01 25.82
C THR A 220 36.27 20.70 24.66
N GLN A 221 37.59 20.66 24.87
CA GLN A 221 38.51 20.21 23.81
C GLN A 221 38.25 18.75 23.41
N VAL A 222 37.72 17.94 24.33
CA VAL A 222 37.33 16.55 24.10
C VAL A 222 35.83 16.45 23.83
N SER A 223 34.98 17.06 24.66
CA SER A 223 33.52 16.94 24.52
C SER A 223 32.95 17.64 23.30
N GLN A 224 33.69 18.51 22.61
CA GLN A 224 33.27 19.01 21.29
C GLN A 224 33.01 17.88 20.27
N TYR A 225 33.61 16.71 20.48
CA TYR A 225 33.45 15.53 19.63
C TYR A 225 32.31 14.59 20.06
N TYR A 226 31.43 15.02 20.98
CA TYR A 226 30.23 14.28 21.37
C TYR A 226 29.33 13.99 20.16
N LEU A 227 29.04 15.02 19.36
CA LEU A 227 28.43 14.92 18.03
C LEU A 227 29.42 15.49 17.02
N SER A 228 29.63 14.81 15.91
CA SER A 228 30.51 15.31 14.84
C SER A 228 30.09 14.84 13.45
N ALA A 229 30.41 15.62 12.44
CA ALA A 229 30.31 15.21 11.04
C ALA A 229 31.70 14.81 10.53
N LEU A 230 31.98 13.50 10.55
CA LEU A 230 33.09 12.89 9.83
C LEU A 230 32.78 12.92 8.34
N GLN A 231 33.72 13.37 7.53
CA GLN A 231 33.52 13.60 6.10
C GLN A 231 34.63 12.94 5.32
N TYR A 232 34.25 12.17 4.30
CA TYR A 232 35.20 11.74 3.27
C TYR A 232 35.20 12.77 2.15
N SER A 233 36.35 13.36 1.82
CA SER A 233 36.50 14.37 0.77
C SER A 233 37.55 13.93 -0.22
N LEU A 234 37.18 13.84 -1.50
CA LEU A 234 38.08 13.48 -2.59
C LEU A 234 39.19 14.50 -2.84
N GLN A 235 39.09 15.68 -2.22
CA GLN A 235 39.96 16.83 -2.47
C GLN A 235 40.85 17.15 -1.25
N SER A 236 40.64 16.44 -0.13
CA SER A 236 41.47 16.57 1.06
C SER A 236 42.75 15.73 0.90
N PRO A 237 43.94 16.26 1.29
CA PRO A 237 45.19 15.51 1.21
C PRO A 237 45.19 14.23 2.06
N THR A 238 44.39 14.19 3.14
CA THR A 238 44.24 13.00 3.99
C THR A 238 42.90 12.30 3.79
N LYS A 239 42.07 12.77 2.84
CA LYS A 239 40.70 12.32 2.57
C LYS A 239 39.67 12.59 3.67
N TYR A 240 40.07 12.88 4.90
CA TYR A 240 39.13 13.01 6.01
C TYR A 240 39.07 14.43 6.58
N ARG A 241 37.85 14.85 6.93
CA ARG A 241 37.56 16.07 7.69
C ARG A 241 36.62 15.72 8.85
N ILE A 242 36.73 16.42 9.97
CA ILE A 242 35.80 16.30 11.09
C ILE A 242 35.32 17.69 11.47
N THR A 243 34.01 17.89 11.44
CA THR A 243 33.39 19.09 12.01
C THR A 243 32.80 18.71 13.36
N SER A 244 33.30 19.32 14.43
CA SER A 244 32.82 19.11 15.81
C SER A 244 31.51 19.89 16.05
N ILE A 245 30.88 19.68 17.21
CA ILE A 245 29.66 20.40 17.61
C ILE A 245 29.86 21.93 17.74
N LEU A 246 31.10 22.39 17.87
CA LEU A 246 31.41 23.82 17.88
C LEU A 246 31.24 24.42 16.49
N ASN A 247 31.71 23.73 15.45
CA ASN A 247 31.67 24.19 14.06
C ASN A 247 32.10 25.67 13.93
N ASP A 248 33.31 25.93 14.40
CA ASP A 248 33.96 27.25 14.48
C ASP A 248 34.44 27.80 13.13
N GLY A 249 34.04 27.16 12.02
CA GLY A 249 34.40 27.57 10.65
C GLY A 249 35.80 27.16 10.19
N THR A 250 36.56 26.40 10.98
CA THR A 250 37.96 26.06 10.66
C THR A 250 38.14 24.93 9.62
N ASP A 251 37.05 24.26 9.23
CA ASP A 251 36.99 23.12 8.27
C ASP A 251 38.24 22.20 8.28
N PRO A 252 38.60 21.59 9.44
CA PRO A 252 39.88 20.95 9.61
C PRO A 252 40.01 19.58 8.90
N VAL A 253 41.24 19.26 8.50
CA VAL A 253 41.63 18.01 7.82
C VAL A 253 42.40 17.12 8.78
N PHE A 254 42.11 15.81 8.80
CA PHE A 254 42.68 14.86 9.75
C PHE A 254 43.28 13.65 9.05
N THR A 255 44.44 13.18 9.53
CA THR A 255 44.98 11.85 9.20
C THR A 255 44.23 10.76 9.96
N GLU A 256 44.31 9.51 9.48
CA GLU A 256 43.70 8.36 10.16
C GLU A 256 44.14 8.24 11.63
N ASN A 257 45.43 8.43 11.91
CA ASN A 257 45.97 8.39 13.27
C ASN A 257 45.40 9.49 14.18
N GLU A 258 45.08 10.67 13.64
CA GLU A 258 44.43 11.74 14.40
C GLU A 258 42.96 11.41 14.65
N ILE A 259 42.27 10.79 13.68
CA ILE A 259 40.91 10.30 13.86
C ILE A 259 40.87 9.24 14.95
N TYR A 260 41.81 8.29 14.98
CA TYR A 260 41.86 7.26 16.04
C TYR A 260 42.16 7.83 17.42
N LYS A 261 42.87 8.96 17.52
CA LYS A 261 43.03 9.66 18.81
C LYS A 261 41.72 10.26 19.30
N ILE A 262 40.87 10.74 18.38
CA ILE A 262 39.55 11.28 18.72
C ILE A 262 38.60 10.12 19.01
N TYR A 263 38.51 9.14 18.11
CA TYR A 263 37.61 7.98 18.16
C TYR A 263 38.40 6.67 18.02
N PRO A 264 38.97 6.14 19.11
CA PRO A 264 39.66 4.85 19.10
C PRO A 264 38.77 3.70 18.58
N GLN A 265 37.46 3.81 18.76
CA GLN A 265 36.44 2.86 18.30
C GLN A 265 36.41 2.70 16.77
N LEU A 266 37.02 3.61 16.00
CA LEU A 266 37.13 3.50 14.54
C LEU A 266 38.30 2.64 14.06
N ASN A 267 39.18 2.18 14.95
CA ASN A 267 40.34 1.38 14.56
C ASN A 267 39.90 0.08 13.84
N GLY A 268 40.32 -0.07 12.58
CA GLY A 268 39.88 -1.19 11.73
C GLY A 268 38.51 -1.04 11.08
N HIS A 269 37.89 0.16 11.13
CA HIS A 269 36.58 0.44 10.53
C HIS A 269 36.57 1.65 9.56
N LEU A 270 37.71 2.32 9.33
CA LEU A 270 37.79 3.45 8.39
C LEU A 270 37.56 3.04 6.93
N ASP A 271 37.70 1.76 6.60
CA ASP A 271 37.34 1.17 5.31
C ASP A 271 35.84 1.29 5.00
N LYS A 272 34.98 1.49 6.00
CA LYS A 272 33.54 1.77 5.84
C LYS A 272 33.24 3.25 5.52
N ILE A 273 34.23 4.13 5.70
CA ILE A 273 34.15 5.57 5.43
C ILE A 273 34.72 5.83 4.04
N VAL A 274 33.85 5.82 3.04
CA VAL A 274 34.18 5.78 1.60
C VAL A 274 33.43 6.87 0.83
N PRO A 275 33.93 7.29 -0.34
CA PRO A 275 33.20 8.24 -1.17
C PRO A 275 31.92 7.59 -1.73
N VAL A 276 30.89 8.41 -1.87
CA VAL A 276 29.62 8.04 -2.51
C VAL A 276 29.30 9.05 -3.60
N ASP A 277 29.01 8.56 -4.80
CA ASP A 277 28.64 9.39 -5.94
C ASP A 277 27.42 10.25 -5.62
N TYR A 278 27.49 11.50 -6.06
CA TYR A 278 26.44 12.47 -5.80
C TYR A 278 25.40 12.47 -6.91
N SER A 279 24.12 12.44 -6.54
CA SER A 279 23.00 12.68 -7.45
C SER A 279 22.13 13.86 -6.98
N GLN A 280 21.49 14.57 -7.92
CA GLN A 280 20.54 15.64 -7.58
C GLN A 280 19.33 15.12 -6.80
N GLU A 281 19.03 13.83 -6.85
CA GLU A 281 17.94 13.19 -6.10
C GLU A 281 18.18 13.24 -4.59
N GLU A 282 19.44 13.35 -4.13
CA GLU A 282 19.78 13.58 -2.72
C GLU A 282 19.24 14.91 -2.17
N LEU A 283 18.94 15.87 -3.07
CA LEU A 283 18.29 17.14 -2.74
C LEU A 283 16.77 17.07 -2.82
N GLY A 284 16.21 15.95 -3.31
CA GLY A 284 14.80 15.76 -3.57
C GLY A 284 13.91 16.13 -2.38
N VAL A 285 12.64 16.38 -2.69
CA VAL A 285 11.59 16.67 -1.70
C VAL A 285 11.61 15.58 -0.63
N ILE A 286 11.55 15.99 0.64
CA ILE A 286 11.31 15.15 1.81
C ILE A 286 10.03 14.35 1.54
N THR A 287 10.13 13.18 0.91
CA THR A 287 9.00 12.35 0.51
C THR A 287 9.01 11.10 1.36
N ASP A 288 7.97 10.93 2.15
CA ASP A 288 7.73 9.68 2.84
C ASP A 288 7.71 8.55 1.80
N ASN A 289 8.22 7.35 2.13
CA ASN A 289 8.03 6.20 1.23
C ASN A 289 6.54 5.98 0.92
N LEU A 290 5.66 6.39 1.84
CA LEU A 290 4.22 6.42 1.65
C LEU A 290 3.74 7.33 0.49
N ASP A 291 4.48 8.39 0.15
CA ASP A 291 4.16 9.31 -0.94
C ASP A 291 4.51 8.73 -2.31
N LYS A 292 5.40 7.74 -2.35
CA LYS A 292 5.77 7.00 -3.56
C LYS A 292 4.79 5.87 -3.89
N VAL A 293 3.92 5.51 -2.94
CA VAL A 293 2.97 4.40 -3.09
C VAL A 293 1.87 4.75 -4.07
N ASP A 294 1.69 3.90 -5.08
CA ASP A 294 0.58 3.94 -6.04
C ASP A 294 0.11 2.51 -6.36
N GLU A 295 -0.59 2.29 -7.49
CA GLU A 295 -1.01 0.95 -7.92
C GLU A 295 -0.49 0.55 -9.33
N ARG A 296 0.56 1.22 -9.85
CA ARG A 296 1.11 0.99 -11.20
C ARG A 296 2.04 -0.23 -11.21
N ASP A 297 1.90 -1.10 -12.22
CA ASP A 297 2.69 -2.34 -12.33
C ASP A 297 4.20 -2.13 -12.38
N ASN A 298 4.65 -1.06 -13.04
CA ASN A 298 6.06 -0.72 -13.21
C ASN A 298 6.67 0.05 -12.03
N ASN A 299 5.91 0.34 -10.96
CA ASN A 299 6.45 0.99 -9.77
C ASN A 299 6.83 -0.04 -8.72
N GLU A 300 8.04 0.05 -8.17
CA GLU A 300 8.49 -0.82 -7.08
C GLU A 300 7.76 -0.56 -5.75
N TYR A 301 7.19 0.64 -5.60
CA TYR A 301 6.36 1.08 -4.47
C TYR A 301 4.87 0.84 -4.71
N ALA A 302 4.50 0.13 -5.76
CA ALA A 302 3.11 -0.20 -5.99
C ALA A 302 2.55 -0.99 -4.80
N PHE A 303 1.32 -0.68 -4.37
CA PHE A 303 0.74 -1.15 -3.11
C PHE A 303 0.81 -2.68 -2.93
N PHE A 304 0.59 -3.43 -4.02
CA PHE A 304 0.62 -4.89 -4.04
C PHE A 304 2.02 -5.52 -4.06
N LYS A 305 3.08 -4.69 -4.14
CA LYS A 305 4.50 -5.09 -4.09
C LYS A 305 5.21 -4.69 -2.78
N ILE A 306 4.64 -3.77 -2.01
CA ILE A 306 5.24 -3.27 -0.76
C ILE A 306 4.89 -4.16 0.43
N ASN A 307 5.70 -4.09 1.47
CA ASN A 307 5.50 -4.87 2.69
C ASN A 307 4.23 -4.44 3.47
N THR A 308 3.78 -5.32 4.35
CA THR A 308 2.56 -5.16 5.14
C THR A 308 2.60 -3.92 6.04
N LYS A 309 3.77 -3.52 6.56
CA LYS A 309 3.91 -2.29 7.38
C LYS A 309 3.57 -1.03 6.58
N LEU A 310 4.15 -0.89 5.39
CA LEU A 310 3.89 0.28 4.55
C LEU A 310 2.46 0.26 3.99
N LYS A 311 1.89 -0.94 3.71
CA LYS A 311 0.46 -1.05 3.38
C LYS A 311 -0.43 -0.61 4.54
N LYS A 312 -0.12 -1.01 5.77
CA LYS A 312 -0.86 -0.59 6.97
C LYS A 312 -0.87 0.93 7.08
N ARG A 313 0.29 1.57 6.92
CA ARG A 313 0.39 3.03 6.92
C ARG A 313 -0.45 3.69 5.82
N TYR A 314 -0.46 3.11 4.62
CA TYR A 314 -1.30 3.59 3.52
C TYR A 314 -2.80 3.50 3.85
N VAL A 315 -3.23 2.38 4.44
CA VAL A 315 -4.60 2.14 4.90
C VAL A 315 -4.98 3.11 6.03
N ASP A 316 -4.14 3.22 7.06
CA ASP A 316 -4.35 4.12 8.22
C ASP A 316 -4.43 5.59 7.80
N SER A 317 -3.72 5.98 6.74
CA SER A 317 -3.75 7.33 6.17
C SER A 317 -5.03 7.61 5.36
N GLY A 318 -5.96 6.67 5.30
CA GLY A 318 -7.24 6.86 4.63
C GLY A 318 -7.17 6.85 3.10
N LYS A 319 -6.02 6.55 2.50
CA LYS A 319 -5.84 6.53 1.04
C LYS A 319 -6.75 5.46 0.38
N SER A 320 -7.09 5.66 -0.89
CA SER A 320 -7.98 4.77 -1.64
C SER A 320 -7.21 3.73 -2.45
N LEU A 321 -7.89 2.63 -2.76
CA LEU A 321 -7.47 1.58 -3.68
C LEU A 321 -8.42 1.51 -4.86
N THR A 322 -7.90 1.11 -6.00
CA THR A 322 -8.62 1.03 -7.27
C THR A 322 -8.47 -0.31 -7.96
N LYS A 323 -7.46 -1.12 -7.62
CA LYS A 323 -7.14 -2.39 -8.31
C LYS A 323 -7.44 -3.63 -7.49
N ALA A 324 -7.83 -4.71 -8.17
CA ALA A 324 -8.11 -6.00 -7.55
C ALA A 324 -6.85 -6.61 -6.91
N LYS A 325 -5.69 -6.54 -7.57
CA LYS A 325 -4.42 -7.08 -7.04
C LYS A 325 -4.01 -6.41 -5.72
N SER A 326 -4.33 -5.14 -5.53
CA SER A 326 -4.05 -4.40 -4.30
C SER A 326 -4.88 -4.97 -3.16
N TRP A 327 -6.18 -5.19 -3.40
CA TRP A 327 -7.07 -5.88 -2.45
C TRP A 327 -6.57 -7.28 -2.11
N ASP A 328 -6.19 -8.05 -3.11
CA ASP A 328 -5.74 -9.43 -2.97
C ASP A 328 -4.41 -9.59 -2.22
N SER A 329 -3.58 -8.54 -2.22
CA SER A 329 -2.31 -8.49 -1.49
C SER A 329 -2.46 -8.12 0.00
N MET A 330 -3.68 -7.82 0.46
CA MET A 330 -3.95 -7.50 1.87
C MET A 330 -4.38 -8.74 2.66
N SER A 331 -3.84 -8.89 3.87
CA SER A 331 -4.31 -9.87 4.84
C SER A 331 -5.77 -9.58 5.26
N SER A 332 -6.46 -10.55 5.87
CA SER A 332 -7.86 -10.33 6.31
C SER A 332 -7.95 -9.21 7.35
N ASP A 333 -6.95 -9.08 8.24
CA ASP A 333 -6.87 -8.01 9.23
C ASP A 333 -6.72 -6.63 8.57
N LEU A 334 -5.85 -6.52 7.56
CA LEU A 334 -5.64 -5.27 6.85
C LEU A 334 -6.86 -4.87 6.01
N LYS A 335 -7.53 -5.83 5.38
CA LYS A 335 -8.84 -5.60 4.71
C LYS A 335 -9.88 -5.10 5.69
N THR A 336 -9.91 -5.65 6.91
CA THR A 336 -10.81 -5.22 7.98
C THR A 336 -10.51 -3.79 8.39
N ALA A 337 -9.25 -3.45 8.64
CA ALA A 337 -8.83 -2.07 8.93
C ALA A 337 -9.23 -1.08 7.82
N TYR A 338 -9.07 -1.48 6.55
CA TYR A 338 -9.44 -0.64 5.40
C TYR A 338 -10.95 -0.40 5.29
N VAL A 339 -11.79 -1.36 5.70
CA VAL A 339 -13.25 -1.19 5.74
C VAL A 339 -13.68 -0.39 6.98
N ASP A 340 -13.00 -0.58 8.10
CA ASP A 340 -13.37 0.03 9.38
C ASP A 340 -13.02 1.52 9.45
N ILE A 341 -12.04 2.01 8.69
CA ILE A 341 -11.75 3.46 8.62
C ILE A 341 -12.86 4.28 7.93
N ILE A 342 -13.81 3.62 7.25
CA ILE A 342 -14.82 4.28 6.41
C ILE A 342 -15.98 4.82 7.24
N THR A 343 -15.97 6.10 7.58
CA THR A 343 -16.97 6.69 8.49
C THR A 343 -18.15 7.37 7.80
N SER A 344 -18.13 7.52 6.47
CA SER A 344 -19.18 8.21 5.71
C SER A 344 -19.44 7.59 4.35
N VAL A 345 -20.62 7.86 3.78
CA VAL A 345 -21.01 7.42 2.42
C VAL A 345 -20.10 8.01 1.34
N THR A 346 -19.65 9.26 1.50
CA THR A 346 -18.70 9.87 0.56
C THR A 346 -17.38 9.11 0.54
N ASN A 347 -16.81 8.83 1.72
CA ASN A 347 -15.55 8.10 1.83
C ASN A 347 -15.68 6.65 1.31
N LEU A 348 -16.85 6.03 1.52
CA LEU A 348 -17.18 4.71 0.99
C LEU A 348 -17.09 4.68 -0.55
N TYR A 349 -17.69 5.65 -1.23
CA TYR A 349 -17.65 5.72 -2.69
C TYR A 349 -16.26 6.06 -3.24
N GLU A 350 -15.49 6.89 -2.54
CA GLU A 350 -14.09 7.18 -2.92
C GLU A 350 -13.20 5.93 -2.82
N LYS A 351 -13.40 5.10 -1.78
CA LYS A 351 -12.59 3.91 -1.51
C LYS A 351 -12.99 2.66 -2.30
N PHE A 352 -14.25 2.59 -2.74
CA PHE A 352 -14.80 1.49 -3.54
C PHE A 352 -15.36 1.99 -4.88
N GLY A 353 -14.60 2.88 -5.52
CA GLY A 353 -15.05 3.60 -6.72
C GLY A 353 -14.84 2.88 -8.05
N THR A 354 -14.29 1.67 -8.06
CA THR A 354 -13.96 0.96 -9.31
C THR A 354 -14.65 -0.41 -9.38
N LYS A 355 -15.09 -0.78 -10.60
CA LYS A 355 -15.72 -2.07 -10.86
C LYS A 355 -14.77 -3.23 -10.59
N GLU A 356 -13.51 -3.09 -11.01
CA GLU A 356 -12.46 -4.11 -10.80
C GLU A 356 -12.31 -4.50 -9.32
N LEU A 357 -12.28 -3.50 -8.43
CA LEU A 357 -12.18 -3.72 -6.99
C LEU A 357 -13.45 -4.38 -6.42
N LEU A 358 -14.63 -3.92 -6.84
CA LEU A 358 -15.89 -4.48 -6.38
C LEU A 358 -16.10 -5.93 -6.84
N ASP A 359 -15.69 -6.27 -8.06
CA ASP A 359 -15.80 -7.63 -8.60
C ASP A 359 -14.96 -8.63 -7.78
N ILE A 360 -13.72 -8.29 -7.43
CA ILE A 360 -12.88 -9.18 -6.60
C ILE A 360 -13.46 -9.35 -5.19
N ILE A 361 -14.00 -8.27 -4.60
CA ILE A 361 -14.67 -8.33 -3.28
C ILE A 361 -15.90 -9.24 -3.36
N LYS A 362 -16.73 -9.08 -4.40
CA LYS A 362 -17.93 -9.88 -4.61
C LYS A 362 -17.63 -11.37 -4.79
N SER A 363 -16.48 -11.72 -5.39
CA SER A 363 -16.06 -13.11 -5.58
C SER A 363 -15.73 -13.86 -4.28
N SER A 364 -15.52 -13.14 -3.18
CA SER A 364 -15.21 -13.68 -1.86
C SER A 364 -16.38 -13.46 -0.90
N ASN A 365 -17.04 -14.54 -0.45
CA ASN A 365 -18.18 -14.45 0.47
C ASN A 365 -17.82 -13.72 1.80
N GLU A 366 -16.59 -13.89 2.29
CA GLU A 366 -16.12 -13.21 3.50
C GLU A 366 -15.96 -11.70 3.28
N ASP A 367 -15.26 -11.32 2.20
CA ASP A 367 -15.01 -9.90 1.89
C ASP A 367 -16.31 -9.19 1.51
N PHE A 368 -17.17 -9.84 0.72
CA PHE A 368 -18.50 -9.36 0.38
C PHE A 368 -19.31 -9.04 1.64
N LYS A 369 -19.43 -9.99 2.58
CA LYS A 369 -20.20 -9.79 3.82
C LYS A 369 -19.63 -8.64 4.66
N LYS A 370 -18.30 -8.51 4.70
CA LYS A 370 -17.60 -7.46 5.44
C LYS A 370 -17.93 -6.08 4.89
N VAL A 371 -17.83 -5.90 3.59
CA VAL A 371 -18.15 -4.63 2.93
C VAL A 371 -19.66 -4.35 2.95
N ASP A 372 -20.50 -5.34 2.64
CA ASP A 372 -21.97 -5.22 2.68
C ASP A 372 -22.48 -4.75 4.05
N ARG A 373 -21.94 -5.32 5.13
CA ARG A 373 -22.26 -4.89 6.50
C ARG A 373 -21.89 -3.43 6.72
N ARG A 374 -20.70 -2.99 6.26
CA ARG A 374 -20.27 -1.60 6.41
C ARG A 374 -21.16 -0.64 5.63
N VAL A 375 -21.52 -1.00 4.41
CA VAL A 375 -22.45 -0.25 3.54
C VAL A 375 -23.80 -0.07 4.24
N LYS A 376 -24.35 -1.13 4.84
CA LYS A 376 -25.62 -1.08 5.60
C LYS A 376 -25.53 -0.23 6.87
N ILE A 377 -24.42 -0.30 7.61
CA ILE A 377 -24.17 0.57 8.78
C ILE A 377 -24.20 2.06 8.39
N LEU A 378 -23.75 2.39 7.18
CA LEU A 378 -23.77 3.76 6.66
C LEU A 378 -25.13 4.18 6.07
N GLY A 379 -26.17 3.34 6.21
CA GLY A 379 -27.54 3.64 5.81
C GLY A 379 -27.89 3.34 4.35
N LEU A 380 -27.03 2.61 3.62
CA LEU A 380 -27.29 2.20 2.25
C LEU A 380 -27.90 0.79 2.18
N PRO A 381 -28.64 0.44 1.10
CA PRO A 381 -29.33 -0.86 0.99
C PRO A 381 -28.42 -2.09 1.07
N GLY A 382 -27.16 -1.98 0.63
CA GLY A 382 -26.19 -3.08 0.61
C GLY A 382 -25.16 -2.93 -0.50
N PHE A 383 -24.30 -3.94 -0.66
CA PHE A 383 -23.15 -3.92 -1.58
C PHE A 383 -23.51 -3.52 -3.03
N GLY A 384 -24.67 -3.95 -3.55
CA GLY A 384 -25.12 -3.59 -4.90
C GLY A 384 -25.24 -2.08 -5.15
N SER A 385 -25.43 -1.27 -4.10
CA SER A 385 -25.42 0.19 -4.20
C SER A 385 -24.05 0.75 -4.64
N LEU A 386 -22.94 0.09 -4.27
CA LEU A 386 -21.60 0.47 -4.71
C LEU A 386 -21.42 0.21 -6.21
N LEU A 387 -21.81 -0.98 -6.67
CA LEU A 387 -21.77 -1.34 -8.08
C LEU A 387 -22.68 -0.42 -8.91
N THR A 388 -23.88 -0.13 -8.41
CA THR A 388 -24.80 0.83 -9.01
C THR A 388 -24.15 2.21 -9.15
N LYS A 389 -23.45 2.69 -8.12
CA LYS A 389 -22.75 3.97 -8.15
C LYS A 389 -21.65 4.00 -9.21
N VAL A 390 -20.88 2.91 -9.33
CA VAL A 390 -19.86 2.78 -10.38
C VAL A 390 -20.51 2.77 -11.77
N MET A 391 -21.59 2.02 -11.97
CA MET A 391 -22.32 1.98 -13.24
C MET A 391 -22.83 3.35 -13.68
N GLN A 392 -23.23 4.23 -12.76
CA GLN A 392 -23.71 5.59 -13.10
C GLN A 392 -22.66 6.48 -13.79
N THR A 393 -21.38 6.09 -13.78
CA THR A 393 -20.31 6.79 -14.53
C THR A 393 -20.46 6.61 -16.03
N GLU A 394 -20.80 5.40 -16.48
CA GLU A 394 -20.94 5.05 -17.90
C GLU A 394 -22.40 5.06 -18.37
N PHE A 395 -23.34 4.95 -17.44
CA PHE A 395 -24.76 4.77 -17.72
C PHE A 395 -25.61 5.91 -17.14
N ILE A 396 -26.70 6.23 -17.83
CA ILE A 396 -27.83 6.98 -17.26
C ILE A 396 -28.74 5.93 -16.62
N ALA A 397 -28.73 5.91 -15.29
CA ALA A 397 -29.55 4.98 -14.52
C ALA A 397 -31.03 5.41 -14.51
N ASP A 398 -31.90 4.44 -14.19
CA ASP A 398 -33.33 4.67 -13.92
C ASP A 398 -34.10 5.38 -15.05
N GLN A 399 -33.80 5.06 -16.32
CA GLN A 399 -34.63 5.51 -17.46
C GLN A 399 -36.08 5.02 -17.32
N ARG A 400 -36.23 3.81 -16.80
CA ARG A 400 -37.48 3.19 -16.34
C ARG A 400 -37.16 2.45 -15.05
N LYS A 401 -38.03 2.50 -14.05
CA LYS A 401 -37.99 1.57 -12.91
C LYS A 401 -39.09 0.54 -13.06
N SER A 402 -38.87 -0.66 -12.53
CA SER A 402 -39.93 -1.65 -12.43
C SER A 402 -40.95 -1.16 -11.41
N LEU A 403 -42.24 -1.19 -11.77
CA LEU A 403 -43.34 -0.86 -10.86
C LEU A 403 -43.50 -1.88 -9.72
N THR A 404 -43.03 -3.12 -9.88
CA THR A 404 -43.12 -4.15 -8.84
C THR A 404 -41.86 -4.29 -7.99
N LYS A 405 -40.70 -3.89 -8.52
CA LYS A 405 -39.37 -4.04 -7.89
C LYS A 405 -38.47 -2.86 -8.25
N ASP A 406 -38.51 -1.78 -7.47
CA ASP A 406 -37.79 -0.53 -7.78
C ASP A 406 -36.25 -0.65 -7.90
N TYR A 407 -35.67 -1.76 -7.40
CA TYR A 407 -34.27 -2.12 -7.61
C TYR A 407 -33.97 -2.67 -9.01
N ILE A 408 -34.97 -3.08 -9.80
CA ILE A 408 -34.84 -3.43 -11.21
C ILE A 408 -35.12 -2.18 -12.04
N SER A 409 -34.18 -1.82 -12.91
CA SER A 409 -34.26 -0.56 -13.65
C SER A 409 -33.54 -0.61 -14.99
N LEU A 410 -34.03 0.18 -15.93
CA LEU A 410 -33.45 0.33 -17.25
C LEU A 410 -32.30 1.33 -17.20
N PHE A 411 -31.14 0.92 -17.70
CA PHE A 411 -29.93 1.72 -17.79
C PHE A 411 -29.63 1.99 -19.26
N GLU A 412 -29.32 3.24 -19.59
CA GLU A 412 -28.88 3.65 -20.93
C GLU A 412 -27.37 3.93 -20.92
N ASN A 413 -26.62 3.29 -21.80
CA ASN A 413 -25.21 3.58 -22.01
C ASN A 413 -25.06 5.00 -22.59
N ARG A 414 -24.33 5.87 -21.88
CA ARG A 414 -24.18 7.29 -22.27
C ARG A 414 -23.59 7.48 -23.66
N ARG A 415 -22.71 6.56 -24.09
CA ARG A 415 -21.98 6.62 -25.35
C ARG A 415 -22.73 5.94 -26.49
N THR A 416 -23.17 4.70 -26.28
CA THR A 416 -23.76 3.89 -27.36
C THR A 416 -25.26 4.11 -27.52
N LYS A 417 -25.91 4.76 -26.54
CA LYS A 417 -27.37 4.94 -26.50
C LYS A 417 -28.15 3.62 -26.48
N LYS A 418 -27.47 2.54 -26.08
CA LYS A 418 -28.07 1.21 -25.91
C LYS A 418 -28.52 1.01 -24.47
N PHE A 419 -29.45 0.09 -24.28
CA PHE A 419 -30.16 -0.14 -23.04
C PHE A 419 -29.90 -1.54 -22.50
N GLY A 420 -29.97 -1.67 -21.17
CA GLY A 420 -29.96 -2.94 -20.45
C GLY A 420 -30.77 -2.86 -19.16
N ILE A 421 -31.21 -3.99 -18.65
CA ILE A 421 -31.96 -4.08 -17.39
C ILE A 421 -30.98 -4.44 -16.28
N PHE A 422 -30.87 -3.58 -15.27
CA PHE A 422 -29.91 -3.71 -14.18
C PHE A 422 -30.63 -3.98 -12.85
N ASN A 423 -30.13 -4.95 -12.10
CA ASN A 423 -30.53 -5.23 -10.72
C ASN A 423 -29.60 -4.48 -9.76
N LYS A 424 -30.10 -3.41 -9.14
CA LYS A 424 -29.33 -2.53 -8.24
C LYS A 424 -29.01 -3.15 -6.89
N GLU A 425 -29.79 -4.14 -6.43
CA GLU A 425 -29.51 -4.88 -5.20
C GLU A 425 -28.33 -5.83 -5.39
N MET A 426 -28.29 -6.53 -6.52
CA MET A 426 -27.21 -7.46 -6.85
C MET A 426 -26.00 -6.77 -7.50
N GLY A 427 -26.19 -5.59 -8.08
CA GLY A 427 -25.17 -4.86 -8.82
C GLY A 427 -24.81 -5.54 -10.15
N GLU A 428 -25.76 -6.18 -10.82
CA GLU A 428 -25.52 -6.96 -12.04
C GLU A 428 -26.59 -6.70 -13.10
N TRP A 429 -26.23 -6.97 -14.36
CA TRP A 429 -27.20 -7.09 -15.43
C TRP A 429 -28.14 -8.25 -15.11
N LEU A 430 -29.45 -8.00 -15.28
CA LEU A 430 -30.46 -8.99 -14.98
C LEU A 430 -30.31 -10.20 -15.91
N GLN A 431 -30.42 -11.40 -15.34
CA GLN A 431 -30.43 -12.66 -16.09
C GLN A 431 -31.76 -13.41 -15.89
N ARG A 432 -32.42 -13.80 -16.98
CA ARG A 432 -33.62 -14.65 -16.93
C ARG A 432 -33.74 -15.53 -18.16
N GLY A 433 -34.17 -16.77 -17.98
CA GLY A 433 -34.32 -17.72 -19.09
C GLY A 433 -33.02 -18.02 -19.84
N GLY A 434 -31.86 -17.88 -19.18
CA GLY A 434 -30.54 -17.98 -19.82
C GLY A 434 -30.12 -16.73 -20.63
N ILE A 435 -30.96 -15.70 -20.71
CA ILE A 435 -30.67 -14.44 -21.38
C ILE A 435 -30.17 -13.43 -20.34
N GLN A 436 -29.08 -12.74 -20.66
CA GLN A 436 -28.60 -11.59 -19.89
C GLN A 436 -29.04 -10.31 -20.61
N TYR A 437 -29.78 -9.46 -19.92
CA TYR A 437 -30.27 -8.18 -20.43
C TYR A 437 -29.24 -7.07 -20.21
N SER A 438 -28.05 -7.21 -20.80
CA SER A 438 -26.96 -6.22 -20.74
C SER A 438 -27.22 -5.01 -21.66
N ASP A 439 -26.27 -4.09 -21.79
CA ASP A 439 -26.39 -2.84 -22.55
C ASP A 439 -26.29 -2.98 -24.08
N LEU A 440 -26.85 -4.05 -24.64
CA LEU A 440 -26.76 -4.36 -26.06
C LEU A 440 -28.02 -3.99 -26.86
N TYR A 441 -29.10 -3.62 -26.18
CA TYR A 441 -30.42 -3.44 -26.78
C TYR A 441 -30.65 -2.00 -27.26
N THR A 442 -31.48 -1.84 -28.28
CA THR A 442 -31.95 -0.55 -28.76
C THR A 442 -33.47 -0.53 -28.63
N LYS A 443 -34.05 0.62 -28.25
CA LYS A 443 -35.49 0.83 -28.39
C LYS A 443 -35.80 0.90 -29.89
N ILE A 444 -36.47 -0.11 -30.42
CA ILE A 444 -36.76 -0.23 -31.86
C ILE A 444 -38.18 0.19 -32.21
N ASP A 445 -39.08 0.21 -31.23
CA ASP A 445 -40.48 0.55 -31.43
C ASP A 445 -41.14 1.02 -30.12
N ASP A 446 -42.24 1.76 -30.26
CA ASP A 446 -43.19 2.03 -29.20
C ASP A 446 -44.59 2.32 -29.72
N ASP A 447 -45.59 1.69 -29.10
CA ASP A 447 -47.00 1.84 -29.49
C ASP A 447 -47.94 1.74 -28.29
N VAL A 448 -49.20 2.16 -28.46
CA VAL A 448 -50.24 2.12 -27.45
C VAL A 448 -51.08 0.85 -27.58
N TYR A 449 -51.28 0.17 -26.47
CA TYR A 449 -52.10 -1.03 -26.35
C TYR A 449 -53.21 -0.80 -25.33
N LEU A 450 -54.38 -1.35 -25.59
CA LEU A 450 -55.53 -1.35 -24.69
C LEU A 450 -55.69 -2.74 -24.06
N SER A 451 -56.07 -2.77 -22.79
CA SER A 451 -56.68 -3.95 -22.17
C SER A 451 -58.17 -4.03 -22.53
N ASP A 452 -58.78 -5.18 -22.24
CA ASP A 452 -60.23 -5.38 -22.40
C ASP A 452 -61.08 -4.45 -21.52
N THR A 453 -60.52 -3.95 -20.42
CA THR A 453 -61.18 -2.98 -19.53
C THR A 453 -61.09 -1.55 -20.05
N GLY A 454 -60.39 -1.33 -21.18
CA GLY A 454 -60.17 -0.02 -21.80
C GLY A 454 -59.00 0.75 -21.19
N GLU A 455 -58.17 0.11 -20.35
CA GLU A 455 -56.97 0.73 -19.81
C GLU A 455 -55.88 0.78 -20.87
N ALA A 456 -55.22 1.93 -21.00
CA ALA A 456 -54.19 2.15 -21.99
C ALA A 456 -52.78 1.95 -21.41
N PHE A 457 -51.91 1.34 -22.21
CA PHE A 457 -50.51 1.08 -21.91
C PHE A 457 -49.64 1.49 -23.08
N VAL A 458 -48.49 2.13 -22.83
CA VAL A 458 -47.43 2.30 -23.81
C VAL A 458 -46.49 1.10 -23.72
N ILE A 459 -46.23 0.46 -24.85
CA ILE A 459 -45.33 -0.69 -24.94
C ILE A 459 -44.07 -0.25 -25.65
N GLU A 460 -42.95 -0.22 -24.95
CA GLU A 460 -41.64 0.01 -25.56
C GLU A 460 -40.94 -1.31 -25.87
N VAL A 461 -40.45 -1.47 -27.10
CA VAL A 461 -39.81 -2.70 -27.56
C VAL A 461 -38.31 -2.52 -27.66
N TYR A 462 -37.56 -3.39 -26.97
CA TYR A 462 -36.10 -3.38 -26.94
C TYR A 462 -35.53 -4.66 -27.55
N SER A 463 -34.67 -4.51 -28.56
CA SER A 463 -34.05 -5.63 -29.27
C SER A 463 -32.57 -5.39 -29.54
N ILE A 464 -31.80 -6.48 -29.65
CA ILE A 464 -30.40 -6.44 -30.12
C ILE A 464 -30.37 -6.29 -31.65
N THR A 465 -31.41 -6.77 -32.33
CA THR A 465 -31.58 -6.65 -33.77
C THR A 465 -32.60 -5.55 -34.09
N ASN A 466 -32.78 -5.22 -35.37
CA ASN A 466 -33.76 -4.19 -35.80
C ASN A 466 -35.21 -4.71 -35.79
N THR A 467 -35.43 -5.95 -35.38
CA THR A 467 -36.76 -6.58 -35.27
C THR A 467 -36.88 -7.28 -33.92
N PRO A 468 -38.09 -7.45 -33.36
CA PRO A 468 -38.25 -8.22 -32.13
C PRO A 468 -37.91 -9.71 -32.37
N ASP A 469 -37.19 -10.31 -31.43
CA ASP A 469 -36.83 -11.73 -31.43
C ASP A 469 -36.99 -12.35 -30.03
N ASP A 470 -36.65 -13.62 -29.87
CA ASP A 470 -36.82 -14.35 -28.61
C ASP A 470 -35.90 -13.85 -27.47
N LYS A 471 -34.96 -12.95 -27.76
CA LYS A 471 -34.09 -12.30 -26.77
C LYS A 471 -34.55 -10.88 -26.43
N SER A 472 -35.49 -10.31 -27.18
CA SER A 472 -36.05 -9.00 -26.91
C SER A 472 -36.71 -8.92 -25.53
N PHE A 473 -36.84 -7.70 -25.03
CA PHE A 473 -37.67 -7.42 -23.87
C PHE A 473 -38.58 -6.22 -24.15
N TYR A 474 -39.63 -6.14 -23.35
CA TYR A 474 -40.70 -5.17 -23.50
C TYR A 474 -40.86 -4.43 -22.17
N VAL A 475 -41.20 -3.15 -22.24
CA VAL A 475 -41.57 -2.36 -21.08
C VAL A 475 -43.03 -1.94 -21.24
N VAL A 476 -43.89 -2.44 -20.36
CA VAL A 476 -45.33 -2.16 -20.35
C VAL A 476 -45.57 -1.00 -19.37
N ILE A 477 -45.91 0.18 -19.88
CA ILE A 477 -46.02 1.43 -19.12
C ILE A 477 -47.50 1.82 -19.03
N PRO A 478 -48.13 1.85 -17.85
CA PRO A 478 -49.49 2.36 -17.69
C PRO A 478 -49.58 3.83 -18.12
N VAL A 479 -50.67 4.21 -18.80
CA VAL A 479 -50.94 5.61 -19.16
C VAL A 479 -51.62 6.31 -17.99
N ASP A 480 -50.86 6.58 -16.94
CA ASP A 480 -51.34 7.19 -15.67
C ASP A 480 -50.36 8.25 -15.10
N ASP A 481 -49.66 8.97 -15.98
CA ASP A 481 -48.53 9.87 -15.66
C ASP A 481 -47.27 9.15 -15.11
N SER A 482 -47.24 7.81 -15.09
CA SER A 482 -46.05 7.04 -14.79
C SER A 482 -45.05 7.04 -15.95
N ILE A 483 -43.77 7.27 -15.63
CA ILE A 483 -42.64 6.97 -16.54
C ILE A 483 -42.07 5.56 -16.31
N ASN A 484 -42.61 4.81 -15.35
CA ASN A 484 -42.15 3.49 -14.94
C ASN A 484 -43.07 2.41 -15.50
N GLY A 485 -42.54 1.20 -15.68
CA GLY A 485 -43.29 0.13 -16.33
C GLY A 485 -42.91 -1.25 -15.82
N TYR A 486 -43.63 -2.24 -16.31
CA TYR A 486 -43.36 -3.64 -16.06
C TYR A 486 -42.42 -4.18 -17.15
N PHE A 487 -41.30 -4.75 -16.74
CA PHE A 487 -40.41 -5.45 -17.67
C PHE A 487 -40.97 -6.83 -17.99
N VAL A 488 -40.90 -7.24 -19.26
CA VAL A 488 -41.44 -8.50 -19.76
C VAL A 488 -40.48 -9.11 -20.78
N SER A 489 -40.26 -10.42 -20.73
CA SER A 489 -39.48 -11.15 -21.72
C SER A 489 -40.26 -11.36 -23.02
N ALA A 490 -39.56 -11.64 -24.13
CA ALA A 490 -40.22 -11.98 -25.39
C ALA A 490 -41.18 -13.18 -25.30
N GLN A 491 -40.86 -14.18 -24.48
CA GLN A 491 -41.75 -15.33 -24.31
C GLN A 491 -43.08 -14.90 -23.67
N LYS A 492 -43.00 -14.14 -22.57
CA LYS A 492 -44.19 -13.69 -21.85
C LYS A 492 -44.97 -12.64 -22.62
N TRP A 493 -44.30 -11.80 -23.42
CA TRP A 493 -44.97 -10.86 -24.31
C TRP A 493 -45.90 -11.58 -25.31
N LYS A 494 -45.47 -12.71 -25.88
CA LYS A 494 -46.33 -13.52 -26.78
C LYS A 494 -47.61 -14.01 -26.08
N GLU A 495 -47.54 -14.30 -24.77
CA GLU A 495 -48.73 -14.64 -23.98
C GLU A 495 -49.60 -13.40 -23.72
N LEU A 496 -48.99 -12.24 -23.47
CA LEU A 496 -49.70 -10.99 -23.20
C LEU A 496 -50.43 -10.40 -24.39
N GLN A 497 -50.01 -10.72 -25.61
CA GLN A 497 -50.68 -10.28 -26.84
C GLN A 497 -52.11 -10.82 -26.98
N THR A 498 -52.59 -11.70 -26.09
CA THR A 498 -54.01 -12.10 -26.01
C THR A 498 -54.85 -11.25 -25.05
N LYS A 499 -54.20 -10.39 -24.27
CA LYS A 499 -54.81 -9.52 -23.24
C LYS A 499 -54.59 -8.02 -23.52
N LEU A 500 -53.57 -7.70 -24.32
CA LEU A 500 -53.19 -6.34 -24.68
C LEU A 500 -53.18 -6.24 -26.21
N HIS A 501 -53.93 -5.29 -26.75
CA HIS A 501 -54.15 -5.16 -28.19
C HIS A 501 -54.03 -3.72 -28.68
N PRO A 502 -53.50 -3.48 -29.89
CA PRO A 502 -53.40 -2.13 -30.47
C PRO A 502 -54.76 -1.56 -30.91
N GLU A 503 -55.81 -2.39 -30.97
CA GLU A 503 -57.20 -2.03 -31.32
C GLU A 503 -58.18 -2.69 -30.32
N ASP A 504 -59.42 -2.21 -30.21
CA ASP A 504 -60.45 -2.80 -29.35
C ASP A 504 -60.70 -4.28 -29.72
N GLY A 505 -60.27 -5.22 -28.87
CA GLY A 505 -60.59 -6.64 -29.01
C GLY A 505 -59.53 -7.58 -28.43
N GLY A 506 -59.89 -8.26 -27.34
CA GLY A 506 -59.06 -9.24 -26.64
C GLY A 506 -59.88 -10.22 -25.79
N GLU A 507 -59.17 -11.17 -25.15
CA GLU A 507 -59.72 -12.04 -24.10
C GLU A 507 -58.79 -12.03 -22.87
N GLY A 508 -59.11 -11.20 -21.88
CA GLY A 508 -58.52 -11.19 -20.53
C GLY A 508 -58.00 -9.83 -20.05
N GLU A 509 -57.80 -9.74 -18.73
CA GLU A 509 -57.25 -8.55 -18.06
C GLU A 509 -55.73 -8.72 -17.85
N PHE A 510 -54.97 -7.63 -18.04
CA PHE A 510 -53.54 -7.59 -17.71
C PHE A 510 -53.39 -7.51 -16.19
N GLU A 511 -52.83 -8.54 -15.57
CA GLU A 511 -52.57 -8.59 -14.13
C GLU A 511 -51.07 -8.50 -13.87
N PRO A 512 -50.51 -7.30 -13.57
CA PRO A 512 -49.07 -7.09 -13.63
C PRO A 512 -48.25 -7.98 -12.67
N GLU A 513 -48.83 -8.38 -11.54
CA GLU A 513 -48.19 -9.30 -10.58
C GLU A 513 -48.05 -10.73 -11.11
N GLN A 514 -48.98 -11.18 -11.96
CA GLN A 514 -48.95 -12.51 -12.57
C GLN A 514 -48.29 -12.51 -13.95
N ASP A 515 -48.40 -11.39 -14.65
CA ASP A 515 -48.10 -11.31 -16.07
C ASP A 515 -46.73 -10.69 -16.41
N SER A 516 -46.09 -9.97 -15.47
CA SER A 516 -44.69 -9.60 -15.65
C SER A 516 -43.78 -10.74 -15.21
N ASP A 517 -43.11 -11.33 -16.19
CA ASP A 517 -42.08 -12.32 -15.97
C ASP A 517 -40.68 -11.69 -15.92
N ILE A 518 -40.49 -10.41 -15.66
CA ILE A 518 -39.16 -9.90 -15.28
C ILE A 518 -39.26 -9.36 -13.84
N GLN A 519 -39.57 -10.30 -12.96
CA GLN A 519 -39.57 -10.11 -11.51
C GLN A 519 -38.60 -11.15 -10.93
N GLU A 520 -37.49 -10.71 -10.33
CA GLU A 520 -36.56 -11.67 -9.75
C GLU A 520 -37.23 -12.37 -8.55
N LYS A 521 -37.30 -13.71 -8.58
CA LYS A 521 -37.54 -14.51 -7.38
C LYS A 521 -36.17 -14.92 -6.89
N TYR A 522 -35.80 -14.43 -5.72
CA TYR A 522 -34.57 -14.78 -5.03
C TYR A 522 -34.42 -16.32 -5.01
N LYS A 523 -33.48 -16.86 -5.79
CA LYS A 523 -32.96 -18.20 -5.52
C LYS A 523 -31.82 -17.98 -4.56
N GLY A 524 -32.09 -18.23 -3.28
CA GLY A 524 -31.08 -18.14 -2.22
C GLY A 524 -29.82 -18.90 -2.62
N VAL A 525 -28.69 -18.23 -2.46
CA VAL A 525 -27.35 -18.83 -2.45
C VAL A 525 -27.07 -19.33 -1.05
#